data_AF-X1GEN3-F1
#
_entry.id   AF-X1GEN3-F1
#
_cell.length_a   1.000
_cell.length_b   1.000
_cell.length_c   1.000
_cell.angle_alpha   90.00
_cell.angle_beta   90.00
_cell.angle_gamma   90.00
#
_symmetry.space_group_name_H-M   'P 1'
#
loop_
_entity.id
_entity.type
_entity.pdbx_description
1 polymer ?
#
loop_
_entity_poly.entity_id
_entity_poly.type
_entity_poly.pdbx_seq_one_letter_code
_entity_poly.pdbx_strand_id
1 'polypeptide(L)'
;FREMIFQLFPYPTRLRAAAVLGVLYQRAGGHSLLERSGLSKRLPARLRAVEELMPPAQLRGLTRRLPAVIPAEGTARRRRVAMLEGCVQRVFFRDVNEATARVLAREGCEVIVPRGQRCCGALSEHAGREPEALKRARRLIDDFDGADVDAIVVNVAGCGSTMKEYGRLLR
;
A
#
# COMPACT_ATOMS: atom_id res chain seq x y z
N PHE A 1 14.12 -15.11 6.17
CA PHE A 1 13.85 -13.67 6.39
C PHE A 1 13.40 -12.95 5.12
N ARG A 2 14.17 -12.98 4.03
CA ARG A 2 13.76 -12.32 2.75
C ARG A 2 12.37 -12.74 2.29
N GLU A 3 12.06 -14.04 2.33
CA GLU A 3 10.76 -14.58 1.94
C GLU A 3 9.58 -14.01 2.76
N MET A 4 9.82 -13.68 4.04
CA MET A 4 8.79 -13.11 4.91
C MET A 4 8.25 -11.79 4.36
N ILE A 5 9.11 -10.97 3.74
CA ILE A 5 8.72 -9.69 3.13
C ILE A 5 7.72 -9.94 1.99
N PHE A 6 8.00 -10.92 1.12
CA PHE A 6 7.12 -11.32 0.01
C PHE A 6 5.82 -11.99 0.48
N GLN A 7 5.83 -12.61 1.65
CA GLN A 7 4.64 -13.21 2.27
C GLN A 7 3.82 -12.23 3.11
N LEU A 8 4.38 -11.07 3.48
CA LEU A 8 3.73 -10.09 4.35
C LEU A 8 3.24 -8.86 3.57
N PHE A 9 4.14 -8.14 2.90
CA PHE A 9 3.84 -6.82 2.31
C PHE A 9 2.81 -6.87 1.19
N PRO A 10 2.84 -7.85 0.27
CA PRO A 10 1.84 -7.94 -0.80
C PRO A 10 0.43 -8.32 -0.33
N TYR A 11 0.23 -8.60 0.96
CA TYR A 11 -1.02 -9.10 1.53
C TYR A 11 -1.54 -8.14 2.61
N PRO A 12 -2.40 -7.17 2.27
CA PRO A 12 -2.85 -6.14 3.21
C PRO A 12 -3.48 -6.69 4.49
N THR A 13 -4.15 -7.84 4.45
CA THR A 13 -4.72 -8.47 5.65
C THR A 13 -3.65 -8.96 6.62
N ARG A 14 -2.59 -9.61 6.10
CA ARG A 14 -1.44 -10.04 6.92
C ARG A 14 -0.68 -8.83 7.44
N LEU A 15 -0.49 -7.82 6.59
CA LEU A 15 0.19 -6.58 6.94
C LEU A 15 -0.55 -5.81 8.04
N ARG A 16 -1.88 -5.74 8.00
CA ARG A 16 -2.70 -5.15 9.08
C ARG A 16 -2.53 -5.91 10.39
N ALA A 17 -2.53 -7.24 10.36
CA ALA A 17 -2.33 -8.04 11.57
C ALA A 17 -0.95 -7.78 12.19
N ALA A 18 0.11 -7.74 11.36
CA ALA A 18 1.45 -7.35 11.83
C ALA A 18 1.50 -5.90 12.35
N ALA A 19 0.78 -4.98 11.70
CA ALA A 19 0.69 -3.59 12.15
C ALA A 19 0.01 -3.49 13.52
N VAL A 20 -1.04 -4.26 13.81
CA VAL A 20 -1.68 -4.29 15.14
C VAL A 20 -0.67 -4.70 16.22
N LEU A 21 0.14 -5.74 15.96
CA LEU A 21 1.21 -6.16 16.87
C LEU A 21 2.25 -5.05 17.06
N GLY A 22 2.63 -4.36 15.97
CA GLY A 22 3.52 -3.21 16.02
C GLY A 22 2.96 -2.06 16.88
N VAL A 23 1.66 -1.77 16.77
CA VAL A 23 1.01 -0.75 17.61
C VAL A 23 1.01 -1.16 19.08
N LEU A 24 0.74 -2.43 19.39
CA LEU A 24 0.79 -2.91 20.78
C LEU A 24 2.21 -2.82 21.35
N TYR A 25 3.21 -3.21 20.57
CA TYR A 25 4.63 -3.07 20.92
C TYR A 25 5.01 -1.61 21.20
N GLN A 26 4.64 -0.70 20.29
CA GLN A 26 4.93 0.74 20.45
C GLN A 26 4.22 1.33 21.67
N ARG A 27 2.94 0.97 21.90
CA ARG A 27 2.18 1.43 23.07
C ARG A 27 2.72 0.91 24.39
N ALA A 28 3.27 -0.30 24.40
CA ALA A 28 3.94 -0.86 25.57
C ALA A 28 5.32 -0.25 25.83
N GLY A 29 5.78 0.71 25.01
CA GLY A 29 7.12 1.28 25.12
C GLY A 29 8.20 0.28 24.72
N GLY A 30 7.90 -0.67 23.82
CA GLY A 30 8.81 -1.74 23.44
C GLY A 30 10.19 -1.24 23.00
N HIS A 31 10.23 -0.18 22.17
CA HIS A 31 11.49 0.46 21.74
C HIS A 31 12.31 0.96 22.93
N SER A 32 11.68 1.71 23.85
CA SER A 32 12.40 2.26 25.01
C SER A 32 12.85 1.16 25.98
N LEU A 33 12.07 0.09 26.15
CA LEU A 33 12.46 -1.08 26.94
C LEU A 33 13.64 -1.83 26.31
N LEU A 34 13.62 -1.99 24.99
CA LEU A 34 14.65 -2.70 24.24
C LEU A 34 16.00 -1.93 24.23
N GLU A 35 15.94 -0.60 24.14
CA GLU A 35 17.12 0.25 24.25
C GLU A 35 17.67 0.31 25.68
N ARG A 36 16.80 0.53 26.68
CA ARG A 36 17.23 0.64 28.09
C ARG A 36 17.80 -0.66 28.64
N SER A 37 17.32 -1.80 28.17
CA SER A 37 17.87 -3.12 28.55
C SER A 37 19.19 -3.46 27.86
N GLY A 38 19.63 -2.65 26.88
CA GLY A 38 20.82 -2.93 26.06
C GLY A 38 20.67 -4.15 25.14
N LEU A 39 19.47 -4.76 25.09
CA LEU A 39 19.20 -5.96 24.31
C LEU A 39 19.15 -5.65 22.80
N SER A 40 18.85 -4.41 22.42
CA SER A 40 18.89 -3.94 21.02
C SER A 40 20.24 -4.23 20.34
N LYS A 41 21.36 -4.09 21.07
CA LYS A 41 22.72 -4.33 20.55
C LYS A 41 23.00 -5.81 20.32
N ARG A 42 22.30 -6.70 21.04
CA ARG A 42 22.42 -8.16 20.91
C ARG A 42 21.48 -8.74 19.85
N LEU A 43 20.52 -7.97 19.35
CA LEU A 43 19.66 -8.43 18.27
C LEU A 43 20.44 -8.55 16.95
N PRO A 44 20.15 -9.59 16.16
CA PRO A 44 20.59 -9.66 14.78
C PRO A 44 20.26 -8.38 14.02
N ALA A 45 21.17 -7.90 13.17
CA ALA A 45 21.03 -6.63 12.45
C ALA A 45 19.67 -6.47 11.73
N ARG A 46 19.11 -7.58 11.22
CA ARG A 46 17.82 -7.58 10.53
C ARG A 46 16.62 -7.32 11.45
N LEU A 47 16.64 -7.81 12.69
CA LEU A 47 15.55 -7.57 13.64
C LEU A 47 15.58 -6.13 14.14
N ARG A 48 16.79 -5.62 14.35
CA ARG A 48 17.02 -4.21 14.66
C ARG A 48 16.51 -3.30 13.55
N ALA A 49 16.82 -3.62 12.29
CA ALA A 49 16.31 -2.86 11.15
C ALA A 49 14.77 -2.88 11.06
N VAL A 50 14.11 -4.00 11.39
CA VAL A 50 12.64 -4.05 11.44
C VAL A 50 12.08 -3.17 12.54
N GLU A 51 12.76 -3.14 13.69
CA GLU A 51 12.37 -2.35 14.84
C GLU A 51 12.54 -0.84 14.57
N GLU A 52 13.70 -0.44 14.04
CA GLU A 52 14.03 0.94 13.67
C GLU A 52 13.16 1.47 12.50
N LEU A 53 12.85 0.63 11.52
CA LEU A 53 12.04 1.02 10.34
C LEU A 53 10.54 0.85 10.56
N MET A 54 10.10 0.45 11.75
CA MET A 54 8.69 0.25 12.03
C MET A 54 7.96 1.58 11.97
N PRO A 55 6.99 1.76 11.05
CA PRO A 55 6.27 3.02 10.96
C PRO A 55 5.42 3.24 12.21
N PRO A 56 5.24 4.50 12.66
CA PRO A 56 4.25 4.81 13.67
C PRO A 56 2.87 4.48 13.11
N ALA A 57 2.17 3.56 13.75
CA ALA A 57 0.85 3.14 13.31
C ALA A 57 -0.20 3.46 14.37
N GLN A 58 -1.40 3.85 13.93
CA GLN A 58 -2.54 4.07 14.80
C GLN A 58 -3.59 3.01 14.50
N LEU A 59 -4.12 2.33 15.54
CA LEU A 59 -5.15 1.29 15.36
C LEU A 59 -6.34 1.79 14.52
N ARG A 60 -6.77 3.04 14.73
CA ARG A 60 -7.90 3.65 14.00
C ARG A 60 -7.62 3.78 12.49
N GLY A 61 -6.37 3.96 12.10
CA GLY A 61 -5.96 4.06 10.69
C GLY A 61 -5.99 2.72 9.96
N LEU A 62 -5.80 1.60 10.67
CA LEU A 62 -5.66 0.26 10.08
C LEU A 62 -6.97 -0.30 9.51
N THR A 63 -8.12 0.09 10.08
CA THR A 63 -9.44 -0.41 9.68
C THR A 63 -10.19 0.53 8.75
N ARG A 64 -9.83 1.81 8.73
CA ARG A 64 -10.51 2.82 7.92
C ARG A 64 -10.27 2.55 6.43
N ARG A 65 -11.30 2.75 5.60
CA ARG A 65 -11.24 2.56 4.14
C ARG A 65 -11.72 3.83 3.46
N LEU A 66 -11.19 4.12 2.28
CA LEU A 66 -11.79 5.16 1.43
C LEU A 66 -13.20 4.73 1.01
N PRO A 67 -14.12 5.66 0.73
CA PRO A 67 -15.36 5.36 0.02
C PRO A 67 -15.06 4.66 -1.32
N ALA A 68 -16.02 3.87 -1.82
CA ALA A 68 -15.84 3.18 -3.11
C ALA A 68 -15.90 4.16 -4.29
N VAL A 69 -16.68 5.23 -4.10
CA VAL A 69 -16.84 6.34 -5.02
C VAL A 69 -16.72 7.62 -4.19
N ILE A 70 -15.93 8.56 -4.68
CA ILE A 70 -15.78 9.90 -4.11
C ILE A 70 -16.22 10.86 -5.22
N PRO A 71 -17.33 11.59 -5.02
CA PRO A 71 -17.89 12.43 -6.07
C PRO A 71 -16.91 13.57 -6.40
N ALA A 72 -16.97 14.02 -7.66
CA ALA A 72 -16.34 15.27 -8.05
C ALA A 72 -16.96 16.43 -7.26
N GLU A 73 -16.13 17.39 -6.85
CA GLU A 73 -16.59 18.67 -6.32
C GLU A 73 -16.69 19.68 -7.47
N GLY A 74 -17.68 20.60 -7.42
CA GLY A 74 -17.92 21.62 -8.45
C GLY A 74 -19.17 21.37 -9.31
N THR A 75 -19.35 22.17 -10.36
CA THR A 75 -20.58 22.19 -11.17
C THR A 75 -20.67 21.09 -12.22
N ALA A 76 -19.56 20.52 -12.66
CA ALA A 76 -19.54 19.43 -13.63
C ALA A 76 -18.39 18.44 -13.39
N ARG A 77 -18.69 17.15 -13.57
CA ARG A 77 -17.69 16.07 -13.56
C ARG A 77 -16.79 16.19 -14.79
N ARG A 78 -15.49 16.44 -14.58
CA ARG A 78 -14.48 16.59 -15.65
C ARG A 78 -13.94 15.24 -16.12
N ARG A 79 -13.66 14.34 -15.17
CA ARG A 79 -13.12 13.00 -15.42
C ARG A 79 -13.65 11.99 -14.42
N ARG A 80 -13.57 10.72 -14.75
CA ARG A 80 -13.78 9.58 -13.85
C ARG A 80 -12.50 8.77 -13.81
N VAL A 81 -11.90 8.63 -12.63
CA VAL A 81 -10.57 8.03 -12.48
C VAL A 81 -10.60 6.92 -11.44
N ALA A 82 -9.85 5.85 -11.66
CA ALA A 82 -9.70 4.79 -10.67
C ALA A 82 -8.39 4.98 -9.90
N MET A 83 -8.43 5.00 -8.57
CA MET A 83 -7.25 5.19 -7.74
C MET A 83 -6.71 3.88 -7.18
N LEU A 84 -5.42 3.63 -7.40
CA LEU A 84 -4.69 2.53 -6.76
C LEU A 84 -4.25 2.94 -5.35
N GLU A 85 -4.68 2.19 -4.32
CA GLU A 85 -4.32 2.53 -2.93
C GLU A 85 -2.92 2.04 -2.53
N GLY A 86 -2.33 1.09 -3.27
CA GLY A 86 -1.09 0.40 -2.93
C GLY A 86 -1.21 -0.57 -1.74
N CYS A 87 -0.47 -1.68 -1.74
CA CYS A 87 -0.60 -2.71 -0.69
C CYS A 87 -0.11 -2.26 0.70
N VAL A 88 1.06 -1.60 0.75
CA VAL A 88 1.65 -1.06 1.99
C VAL A 88 1.06 0.31 2.33
N GLN A 89 0.92 1.20 1.34
CA GLN A 89 0.40 2.56 1.52
C GLN A 89 -1.01 2.58 2.11
N ARG A 90 -1.92 1.70 1.69
CA ARG A 90 -3.27 1.64 2.29
C ARG A 90 -3.30 1.25 3.77
N VAL A 91 -2.21 0.70 4.31
CA VAL A 91 -2.11 0.28 5.72
C VAL A 91 -1.42 1.35 6.54
N PHE A 92 -0.28 1.87 6.08
CA PHE A 92 0.57 2.77 6.88
C PHE A 92 0.50 4.25 6.47
N PHE A 93 0.13 4.55 5.23
CA PHE A 93 0.16 5.90 4.64
C PHE A 93 -1.19 6.25 3.99
N ARG A 94 -2.28 5.88 4.67
CA ARG A 94 -3.63 6.03 4.14
C ARG A 94 -4.04 7.49 3.99
N ASP A 95 -3.52 8.37 4.84
CA ASP A 95 -3.66 9.81 4.77
C ASP A 95 -3.20 10.37 3.41
N VAL A 96 -2.13 9.80 2.83
CA VAL A 96 -1.68 10.13 1.47
C VAL A 96 -2.76 9.80 0.43
N ASN A 97 -3.38 8.63 0.52
CA ASN A 97 -4.50 8.25 -0.36
C ASN A 97 -5.72 9.16 -0.16
N GLU A 98 -6.06 9.52 1.08
CA GLU A 98 -7.15 10.47 1.37
C GLU A 98 -6.85 11.87 0.83
N ALA A 99 -5.60 12.32 0.90
CA ALA A 99 -5.16 13.58 0.34
C ALA A 99 -5.23 13.57 -1.19
N THR A 100 -4.74 12.53 -1.84
CA THR A 100 -4.84 12.37 -3.29
C THR A 100 -6.29 12.38 -3.75
N ALA A 101 -7.17 11.60 -3.11
CA ALA A 101 -8.58 11.55 -3.50
C ALA A 101 -9.29 12.90 -3.31
N ARG A 102 -8.99 13.63 -2.24
CA ARG A 102 -9.55 14.98 -2.00
C ARG A 102 -9.07 16.00 -3.03
N VAL A 103 -7.79 15.97 -3.41
CA VAL A 103 -7.26 16.84 -4.47
C VAL A 103 -7.95 16.52 -5.80
N LEU A 104 -8.05 15.24 -6.17
CA LEU A 104 -8.73 14.82 -7.39
C LEU A 104 -10.21 15.24 -7.42
N ALA A 105 -10.93 15.06 -6.30
CA ALA A 105 -12.33 15.47 -6.18
C ALA A 105 -12.49 16.98 -6.40
N ARG A 106 -11.65 17.80 -5.77
CA ARG A 106 -11.61 19.27 -5.95
C ARG A 106 -11.26 19.71 -7.36
N GLU A 107 -10.45 18.91 -8.06
CA GLU A 107 -10.14 19.12 -9.48
C GLU A 107 -11.24 18.59 -10.42
N GLY A 108 -12.42 18.27 -9.89
CA GLY A 108 -13.59 17.85 -10.66
C GLY A 108 -13.54 16.39 -11.14
N CYS A 109 -12.70 15.54 -10.54
CA CYS A 109 -12.65 14.11 -10.86
C CYS A 109 -13.59 13.32 -9.93
N GLU A 110 -14.43 12.47 -10.51
CA GLU A 110 -15.06 11.39 -9.75
C GLU A 110 -14.03 10.28 -9.53
N VAL A 111 -13.70 10.01 -8.26
CA VAL A 111 -12.67 9.04 -7.91
C VAL A 111 -13.32 7.71 -7.52
N ILE A 112 -13.03 6.69 -8.31
CA ILE A 112 -13.42 5.31 -8.06
C ILE A 112 -12.28 4.63 -7.33
N VAL A 113 -12.60 3.93 -6.24
CA VAL A 113 -11.64 3.13 -5.49
C VAL A 113 -12.13 1.67 -5.53
N PRO A 114 -11.71 0.89 -6.55
CA PRO A 114 -12.10 -0.51 -6.68
C PRO A 114 -11.84 -1.26 -5.38
N ARG A 115 -12.80 -2.07 -4.95
CA ARG A 115 -12.66 -2.89 -3.75
C ARG A 115 -11.78 -4.10 -4.06
N GLY A 116 -11.11 -4.63 -3.05
CA GLY A 116 -10.36 -5.87 -3.19
C GLY A 116 -9.00 -5.76 -3.90
N GLN A 117 -8.58 -4.56 -4.34
CA GLN A 117 -7.29 -4.33 -5.00
C GLN A 117 -6.14 -5.11 -4.37
N ARG A 118 -5.46 -5.89 -5.21
CA ARG A 118 -4.32 -6.74 -4.89
C ARG A 118 -3.01 -5.97 -5.12
N CYS A 119 -1.89 -6.59 -4.79
CA CYS A 119 -0.57 -5.99 -4.98
C CYS A 119 -0.22 -5.88 -6.47
N CYS A 120 0.37 -4.75 -6.87
CA CYS A 120 0.86 -4.48 -8.23
C CYS A 120 2.10 -5.28 -8.66
N GLY A 121 2.74 -6.02 -7.74
CA GLY A 121 3.93 -6.81 -8.06
C GLY A 121 5.26 -6.05 -8.04
N ALA A 122 5.28 -4.75 -7.73
CA ALA A 122 6.50 -3.94 -7.72
C ALA A 122 7.64 -4.53 -6.90
N LEU A 123 7.34 -5.04 -5.70
CA LEU A 123 8.32 -5.67 -4.84
C LEU A 123 8.96 -6.92 -5.49
N SER A 124 8.16 -7.74 -6.16
CA SER A 124 8.61 -8.94 -6.85
C SER A 124 9.46 -8.57 -8.07
N GLU A 125 9.03 -7.57 -8.83
CA GLU A 125 9.72 -7.10 -10.03
C GLU A 125 11.13 -6.57 -9.69
N HIS A 126 11.23 -5.65 -8.73
CA HIS A 126 12.52 -5.07 -8.31
C HIS A 126 13.47 -6.10 -7.67
N ALA A 127 12.95 -7.26 -7.25
CA ALA A 127 13.73 -8.34 -6.67
C ALA A 127 14.06 -9.48 -7.66
N GLY A 128 13.74 -9.30 -8.95
CA GLY A 128 13.98 -10.31 -10.00
C GLY A 128 13.05 -11.53 -9.91
N ARG A 129 11.91 -11.42 -9.22
CA ARG A 129 10.90 -12.48 -9.09
C ARG A 129 9.82 -12.33 -10.15
N GLU A 130 10.24 -12.35 -11.41
CA GLU A 130 9.39 -12.04 -12.56
C GLU A 130 8.12 -12.91 -12.65
N PRO A 131 8.15 -14.26 -12.43
CA PRO A 131 6.93 -15.06 -12.46
C PRO A 131 5.89 -14.64 -11.39
N GLU A 132 6.37 -14.18 -10.23
CA GLU A 132 5.52 -13.67 -9.16
C GLU A 132 4.96 -12.29 -9.51
N ALA A 133 5.80 -11.42 -10.08
CA ALA A 133 5.41 -10.09 -10.56
C ALA A 133 4.35 -10.20 -11.65
N LEU A 134 4.55 -11.06 -12.65
CA LEU A 134 3.60 -11.36 -13.73
C LEU A 134 2.23 -11.77 -13.18
N LYS A 135 2.21 -12.74 -12.25
CA LYS A 135 0.96 -13.20 -11.62
C LYS A 135 0.26 -12.08 -10.84
N ARG A 136 1.02 -11.18 -10.24
CA ARG A 136 0.48 -10.02 -9.49
C ARG A 136 -0.06 -8.96 -10.45
N ALA A 137 0.64 -8.67 -11.55
CA ALA A 137 0.22 -7.73 -12.58
C ALA A 137 -1.13 -8.14 -13.19
N ARG A 138 -1.28 -9.41 -13.62
CA ARG A 138 -2.55 -9.93 -14.16
C ARG A 138 -3.72 -9.74 -13.20
N ARG A 139 -3.53 -10.14 -11.94
CA ARG A 139 -4.56 -9.97 -10.90
C ARG A 139 -4.89 -8.51 -10.61
N LEU A 140 -3.90 -7.61 -10.67
CA LEU A 140 -4.19 -6.19 -10.48
C LEU A 140 -5.00 -5.65 -11.66
N ILE A 141 -4.69 -6.07 -12.89
CA ILE A 141 -5.48 -5.70 -14.08
C ILE A 141 -6.93 -6.13 -13.87
N ASP A 142 -7.17 -7.37 -13.43
CA ASP A 142 -8.53 -7.87 -13.13
C ASP A 142 -9.25 -7.03 -12.06
N ASP A 143 -8.53 -6.42 -11.10
CA ASP A 143 -9.15 -5.57 -10.06
C ASP A 143 -9.65 -4.23 -10.60
N PHE A 144 -9.14 -3.80 -11.76
CA PHE A 144 -9.54 -2.57 -12.44
C PHE A 144 -10.38 -2.86 -13.70
N ASP A 145 -10.59 -4.13 -14.03
CA ASP A 145 -11.44 -4.52 -15.14
C ASP A 145 -12.89 -4.09 -14.87
N GLY A 146 -13.56 -3.59 -15.91
CA GLY A 146 -14.91 -3.02 -15.79
C GLY A 146 -15.02 -1.73 -14.97
N ALA A 147 -13.91 -1.11 -14.56
CA ALA A 147 -13.96 0.12 -13.77
C ALA A 147 -14.50 1.32 -14.55
N ASP A 148 -14.61 1.29 -15.89
CA ASP A 148 -15.11 2.36 -16.78
C ASP A 148 -14.57 3.76 -16.46
N VAL A 149 -13.24 3.91 -16.55
CA VAL A 149 -12.54 5.14 -16.14
C VAL A 149 -11.67 5.69 -17.26
N ASP A 150 -11.46 7.01 -17.26
CA ASP A 150 -10.58 7.71 -18.19
C ASP A 150 -9.10 7.40 -17.91
N ALA A 151 -8.76 7.16 -16.64
CA ALA A 151 -7.40 6.91 -16.20
C ALA A 151 -7.32 6.15 -14.88
N ILE A 152 -6.22 5.43 -14.69
CA ILE A 152 -5.80 4.89 -13.40
C ILE A 152 -4.79 5.87 -12.77
N VAL A 153 -5.11 6.37 -11.58
CA VAL A 153 -4.22 7.25 -10.81
C VAL A 153 -3.41 6.43 -9.82
N VAL A 154 -2.10 6.60 -9.86
CA VAL A 154 -1.14 5.93 -8.99
C VAL A 154 -0.31 6.98 -8.27
N ASN A 155 -0.40 7.02 -6.95
CA ASN A 155 0.34 7.93 -6.07
C ASN A 155 1.44 7.20 -5.27
N VAL A 156 1.81 5.99 -5.69
CA VAL A 156 2.87 5.18 -5.08
C VAL A 156 3.98 4.98 -6.09
N ALA A 157 5.17 5.52 -5.84
CA ALA A 157 6.29 5.50 -6.79
C ALA A 157 6.60 4.09 -7.32
N GLY A 158 6.76 3.10 -6.42
CA GLY A 158 7.06 1.72 -6.83
C GLY A 158 5.92 1.04 -7.61
N CYS A 159 4.65 1.35 -7.30
CA CYS A 159 3.55 0.85 -8.10
C CYS A 159 3.56 1.50 -9.49
N GLY A 160 3.74 2.82 -9.55
CA GLY A 160 3.72 3.59 -10.78
C GLY A 160 4.86 3.23 -11.73
N SER A 161 6.08 3.01 -11.23
CA SER A 161 7.20 2.54 -12.05
C SER A 161 6.92 1.16 -12.62
N THR A 162 6.49 0.21 -11.78
CA THR A 162 6.25 -1.17 -12.19
C THR A 162 5.08 -1.30 -13.16
N MET A 163 4.00 -0.54 -12.95
CA MET A 163 2.85 -0.57 -13.86
C MET A 163 3.19 -0.08 -15.26
N LYS A 164 4.14 0.85 -15.41
CA LYS A 164 4.65 1.26 -16.73
C LYS A 164 5.44 0.14 -17.42
N GLU A 165 6.03 -0.77 -16.66
CA GLU A 165 6.73 -1.95 -17.17
C GLU A 165 5.80 -3.13 -17.50
N TYR A 166 4.49 -3.04 -17.23
CA TYR A 166 3.55 -4.13 -17.51
C TYR A 166 3.54 -4.55 -18.97
N GLY A 167 3.74 -3.60 -19.89
CA GLY A 167 3.83 -3.89 -21.32
C GLY A 167 5.07 -4.70 -21.73
N ARG A 168 6.12 -4.74 -20.90
CA ARG A 168 7.27 -5.66 -21.05
C ARG A 168 7.01 -6.95 -20.30
N LEU A 169 6.52 -6.84 -19.06
CA LEU A 169 6.29 -7.97 -18.15
C LEU A 169 5.24 -8.96 -18.68
N LEU A 170 4.23 -8.50 -19.42
CA LEU A 170 3.11 -9.31 -19.92
C LEU A 170 3.27 -9.81 -21.36
N ARG A 171 4.45 -9.63 -21.97
CA ARG A 171 4.74 -10.13 -23.33
C ARG A 171 4.83 -11.64 -23.39
#